data_AF-A0A7I7LBA7-F1
#
_entry.id   AF-A0A7I7LBA7-F1
#
_cell.length_a   1.000
_cell.length_b   1.000
_cell.length_c   1.000
_cell.angle_alpha   90.00
_cell.angle_beta   90.00
_cell.angle_gamma   90.00
#
_symmetry.space_group_name_H-M   'P 1'
#
loop_
_entity.id
_entity.type
_entity.pdbx_description
1 polymer ?
#
loop_
_entity_poly.entity_id
_entity_poly.type
_entity_poly.pdbx_seq_one_letter_code
_entity_poly.pdbx_strand_id
1 'polypeptide(L)'
;MDTLCGGALGSVELLSEAATTLDQRDLRGLAARYLSDIVSAATQRGDYRWNSGDQAFNPGLFRGIAGIGYTTLRRIDAALPNVPLWE
;
A
#
# COMPACT_ATOMS: atom_id res chain seq x y z
N MET A 1 -5.28 8.09 5.79
CA MET A 1 -3.82 7.95 5.76
C MET A 1 -3.47 6.93 4.69
N ASP A 2 -2.33 7.10 4.05
CA ASP A 2 -1.87 6.19 2.98
C ASP A 2 -0.91 5.13 3.54
N THR A 3 -0.86 4.94 4.86
CA THR A 3 0.08 4.04 5.55
C THR A 3 -0.35 2.58 5.49
N LEU A 4 0.60 1.67 5.68
CA LEU A 4 0.36 0.22 5.73
C LEU A 4 -0.44 -0.19 6.98
N CYS A 5 -0.16 0.41 8.13
CA CYS A 5 -0.90 0.20 9.37
C CYS A 5 -1.99 1.27 9.53
N GLY A 6 -3.25 0.82 9.58
CA GLY A 6 -4.42 1.69 9.80
C GLY A 6 -4.69 2.70 8.67
N GLY A 7 -4.15 2.45 7.47
CA GLY A 7 -4.31 3.31 6.31
C GLY A 7 -4.64 2.52 5.04
N ALA A 8 -4.71 3.22 3.92
CA ALA A 8 -5.21 2.69 2.65
C ALA A 8 -4.35 1.54 2.10
N LEU A 9 -3.05 1.51 2.38
CA LEU A 9 -2.20 0.41 1.93
C LEU A 9 -2.49 -0.92 2.65
N GLY A 10 -2.98 -0.87 3.89
CA GLY A 10 -3.50 -2.08 4.55
C GLY A 10 -4.67 -2.68 3.79
N SER A 11 -5.56 -1.84 3.25
CA SER A 11 -6.65 -2.29 2.38
C SER A 11 -6.16 -2.84 1.03
N VAL A 12 -5.10 -2.25 0.46
CA VAL A 12 -4.46 -2.77 -0.77
C VAL A 12 -3.90 -4.17 -0.53
N GLU A 13 -3.16 -4.39 0.57
CA GLU A 13 -2.65 -5.73 0.90
C GLU A 13 -3.78 -6.72 1.16
N LEU A 14 -4.83 -6.32 1.91
CA LEU A 14 -6.00 -7.16 2.14
C LEU A 14 -6.68 -7.60 0.84
N LEU A 15 -6.95 -6.66 -0.08
CA LEU A 15 -7.58 -6.96 -1.36
C LEU A 15 -6.71 -7.87 -2.22
N SER A 16 -5.40 -7.68 -2.17
CA SER A 16 -4.44 -8.49 -2.93
C SER A 16 -4.32 -9.91 -2.38
N GLU A 17 -4.38 -10.04 -1.06
CA GLU A 17 -4.41 -11.34 -0.37
C GLU A 17 -5.71 -12.07 -0.70
N ALA A 18 -6.85 -11.39 -0.57
CA ALA A 18 -8.15 -11.93 -0.92
C ALA A 18 -8.20 -12.37 -2.40
N ALA A 19 -7.62 -11.60 -3.31
CA ALA A 19 -7.53 -11.96 -4.73
C ALA A 19 -6.76 -13.27 -4.96
N THR A 20 -5.73 -13.53 -4.15
CA THR A 20 -4.88 -14.71 -4.26
C THR A 20 -5.53 -15.91 -3.57
N THR A 21 -5.99 -15.73 -2.33
CA THR A 21 -6.65 -16.76 -1.53
C THR A 21 -7.97 -17.23 -2.15
N LEU A 22 -8.76 -16.32 -2.74
CA LEU A 22 -10.08 -16.63 -3.33
C LEU A 22 -10.04 -16.85 -4.84
N ASP A 23 -8.86 -16.76 -5.48
CA ASP A 23 -8.67 -16.78 -6.94
C ASP A 23 -9.57 -15.81 -7.71
N GLN A 24 -9.76 -14.60 -7.16
CA GLN A 24 -10.62 -13.55 -7.74
C GLN A 24 -9.79 -12.47 -8.41
N ARG A 25 -9.64 -12.57 -9.73
CA ARG A 25 -8.86 -11.61 -10.55
C ARG A 25 -9.36 -10.16 -10.46
N ASP A 26 -10.66 -9.95 -10.25
CA ASP A 26 -11.23 -8.61 -10.12
C ASP A 26 -10.72 -7.88 -8.88
N LEU A 27 -10.52 -8.60 -7.77
CA LEU A 27 -9.93 -8.04 -6.55
C LEU A 27 -8.47 -7.61 -6.77
N ARG A 28 -7.72 -8.37 -7.58
CA ARG A 28 -6.34 -7.99 -7.97
C ARG A 28 -6.34 -6.69 -8.78
N GLY A 29 -7.26 -6.57 -9.72
CA GLY A 29 -7.45 -5.34 -10.50
C GLY A 29 -7.86 -4.15 -9.63
N LEU A 30 -8.76 -4.38 -8.66
CA LEU A 30 -9.18 -3.36 -7.70
C LEU A 30 -8.03 -2.89 -6.81
N ALA A 31 -7.24 -3.81 -6.26
CA ALA A 31 -6.08 -3.47 -5.44
C ALA A 31 -5.05 -2.65 -6.21
N ALA A 32 -4.76 -3.03 -7.47
CA ALA A 32 -3.83 -2.31 -8.33
C ALA A 32 -4.31 -0.89 -8.66
N ARG A 33 -5.59 -0.73 -9.01
CA ARG A 33 -6.20 0.58 -9.23
C ARG A 33 -6.14 1.44 -7.97
N TYR A 34 -6.50 0.87 -6.83
CA TYR A 34 -6.51 1.61 -5.58
C TYR A 34 -5.11 2.11 -5.19
N LEU A 35 -4.08 1.26 -5.36
CA LEU A 35 -2.70 1.69 -5.16
C LEU A 35 -2.30 2.80 -6.14
N SER A 36 -2.65 2.66 -7.42
CA SER A 36 -2.38 3.67 -8.44
C SER A 36 -3.01 5.02 -8.10
N ASP A 37 -4.25 5.02 -7.58
CA ASP A 37 -4.95 6.22 -7.15
C ASP A 37 -4.25 6.90 -5.97
N ILE A 38 -3.77 6.12 -5.00
CA ILE A 38 -2.99 6.63 -3.85
C ILE A 38 -1.71 7.34 -4.34
N VAL A 39 -0.92 6.68 -5.20
CA VAL A 39 0.33 7.22 -5.74
C VAL A 39 0.08 8.47 -6.60
N SER A 40 -0.95 8.43 -7.43
CA SER A 40 -1.32 9.56 -8.29
C SER A 40 -1.79 10.76 -7.46
N ALA A 41 -2.63 10.53 -6.45
CA ALA A 41 -3.09 11.57 -5.54
C ALA A 41 -1.95 12.16 -4.72
N ALA A 42 -0.98 11.34 -4.29
CA ALA A 42 0.23 11.83 -3.61
C ALA A 42 1.10 12.68 -4.53
N THR A 43 1.26 12.26 -5.79
CA THR A 43 2.01 13.03 -6.81
C THR A 43 1.37 14.40 -7.06
N GLN A 44 0.04 14.47 -7.18
CA GLN A 44 -0.68 15.73 -7.38
C GLN A 44 -0.66 16.64 -6.16
N ARG A 45 -0.72 16.05 -4.96
CA ARG A 45 -0.71 16.79 -3.68
C ARG A 45 0.70 17.20 -3.24
N GLY A 46 1.73 16.52 -3.73
CA GLY A 46 3.14 16.71 -3.36
C GLY A 46 3.64 15.83 -2.20
N ASP A 47 2.76 15.09 -1.52
CA ASP A 47 3.12 14.13 -0.46
C ASP A 47 1.98 13.13 -0.21
N TYR A 48 2.25 12.03 0.50
CA TYR A 48 1.25 11.07 0.98
C TYR A 48 0.47 11.60 2.20
N ARG A 49 -0.66 10.97 2.53
CA ARG A 49 -1.48 11.34 3.68
C ARG A 49 -0.98 10.65 4.95
N TRP A 50 -0.47 11.43 5.90
CA TRP A 50 0.04 10.95 7.18
C TRP A 50 -0.98 11.12 8.33
N ASN A 51 -0.72 10.49 9.48
CA ASN A 51 -1.55 10.66 10.70
C ASN A 51 -1.20 11.93 11.48
N SER A 52 0.06 12.35 11.39
CA SER A 52 0.68 13.30 12.31
C SER A 52 1.30 14.45 11.52
N GLY A 53 0.48 15.48 11.31
CA GLY A 53 0.89 16.74 10.69
C GLY A 53 1.29 16.62 9.22
N ASP A 54 1.61 17.78 8.66
CA ASP A 54 2.09 17.95 7.31
C ASP A 54 3.64 17.96 7.39
N GLN A 55 4.34 17.14 6.59
CA GLN A 55 5.81 17.11 6.45
C GLN A 55 6.68 16.27 7.42
N ALA A 56 6.13 15.31 8.17
CA ALA A 56 6.99 14.35 8.86
C ALA A 56 7.56 13.34 7.84
N PHE A 57 8.80 13.56 7.38
CA PHE A 57 9.54 12.51 6.67
C PHE A 57 9.64 11.30 7.59
N ASN A 58 8.73 10.34 7.39
CA ASN A 58 8.58 9.18 8.22
C ASN A 58 9.14 7.97 7.46
N PRO A 59 10.36 7.51 7.75
CA PRO A 59 10.98 6.40 7.03
C PRO A 59 10.44 5.03 7.46
N GLY A 60 9.53 4.95 8.43
CA GLY A 60 9.06 3.67 8.97
C GLY A 60 8.29 2.81 7.97
N LEU A 61 8.30 1.49 8.18
CA LEU A 61 7.55 0.55 7.34
C LEU A 61 6.03 0.70 7.55
N PHE A 62 5.55 0.46 8.76
CA PHE A 62 4.11 0.40 9.00
C PHE A 62 3.38 1.74 8.87
N ARG A 63 4.04 2.85 9.22
CA ARG A 63 3.41 4.18 9.29
C ARG A 63 4.08 5.23 8.41
N GLY A 64 5.05 4.84 7.59
CA GLY A 64 5.89 5.74 6.83
C GLY A 64 6.09 5.32 5.37
N ILE A 65 6.97 6.05 4.68
CA ILE A 65 7.20 5.95 3.24
C ILE A 65 7.84 4.63 2.82
N ALA A 66 8.59 3.95 3.70
CA ALA A 66 9.15 2.63 3.39
C ALA A 66 8.03 1.60 3.16
N GLY A 67 6.92 1.66 3.90
CA GLY A 67 5.76 0.79 3.64
C GLY A 67 5.11 1.05 2.30
N ILE A 68 5.07 2.32 1.88
CA ILE A 68 4.54 2.70 0.58
C ILE A 68 5.39 2.11 -0.54
N GLY A 69 6.70 2.37 -0.50
CA GLY A 69 7.63 1.80 -1.49
C GLY A 69 7.59 0.27 -1.51
N TYR A 70 7.55 -0.36 -0.33
CA TYR A 70 7.47 -1.81 -0.20
C TYR A 70 6.20 -2.39 -0.85
N THR A 71 5.02 -1.87 -0.49
CA THR A 71 3.75 -2.33 -1.07
C THR A 71 3.70 -2.08 -2.58
N THR A 72 4.29 -0.98 -3.07
CA THR A 72 4.39 -0.74 -4.52
C THR A 72 5.30 -1.75 -5.21
N LEU A 73 6.49 -2.02 -4.68
CA LEU A 73 7.40 -3.01 -5.24
C LEU A 73 6.77 -4.41 -5.25
N ARG A 74 6.01 -4.78 -4.22
CA ARG A 74 5.26 -6.05 -4.15
C ARG A 74 4.25 -6.26 -5.28
N ARG A 75 3.78 -5.19 -5.92
CA ARG A 75 2.89 -5.32 -7.10
C ARG A 75 3.65 -5.69 -8.37
N ILE A 76 4.95 -5.45 -8.39
CA ILE A 76 5.82 -5.70 -9.53
C ILE A 76 6.55 -7.03 -9.36
N ASP A 77 6.99 -7.32 -8.14
CA ASP A 77 7.73 -8.53 -7.79
C ASP A 77 6.97 -9.36 -6.75
N ALA A 78 6.44 -10.50 -7.20
CA ALA A 78 5.72 -11.45 -6.37
C ALA A 78 6.62 -12.25 -5.40
N ALA A 79 7.95 -12.18 -5.56
CA ALA A 79 8.89 -12.80 -4.61
C ALA A 79 8.99 -12.03 -3.29
N LEU A 80 8.53 -10.78 -3.24
CA LEU A 80 8.53 -9.97 -2.02
C LEU A 80 7.40 -10.42 -1.06
N PRO A 81 7.71 -10.75 0.21
CA PRO A 81 6.74 -11.36 1.14
C PRO A 81 5.65 -10.41 1.65
N ASN A 82 4.48 -10.93 2.03
CA ASN A 82 3.44 -10.11 2.65
C ASN A 82 3.79 -9.83 4.12
N VAL A 83 4.60 -8.81 4.39
CA VAL A 83 5.08 -8.47 5.75
C VAL A 83 3.96 -8.32 6.79
N PRO A 84 2.78 -7.72 6.49
CA PRO A 84 1.64 -7.73 7.41
C PRO A 84 1.19 -9.13 7.88
N LEU A 85 1.43 -10.16 7.07
CA LEU A 85 1.07 -11.56 7.36
C LEU A 85 2.25 -12.38 7.90
N TRP A 86 3.44 -11.79 8.03
CA TRP A 86 4.66 -12.48 8.48
C TRP A 86 5.11 -13.64 7.58
N GLU A 87 4.97 -13.46 6.26
CA GLU A 87 5.52 -14.36 5.23
C GLU A 87 7.03 -14.14 4.97
#